data_AF-A0A8S4R0H1-F1
#
_entry.id   AF-A0A8S4R0H1-F1
#
_cell.length_a   1.000
_cell.length_b   1.000
_cell.length_c   1.000
_cell.angle_alpha   90.00
_cell.angle_beta   90.00
_cell.angle_gamma   90.00
#
_symmetry.space_group_name_H-M   'P 1'
#
loop_
_entity.id
_entity.type
_entity.pdbx_description
1 polymer ?
#
loop_
_entity_poly.entity_id
_entity_poly.type
_entity_poly.pdbx_seq_one_letter_code
_entity_poly.pdbx_strand_id
1 'polypeptide(L)'
;MEGNFTINEEWDKLEGLRHSKKFLGAIGACFPNKINRLSRRQARYALAAITGHFGTGSMLLKIGIIDDPTCRACNEDVESMEHLLCECDGLARKRLDLLGVAYP
;
A
#
# COMPACT_ATOMS: atom_id res chain seq x y z
N MET A 1 -34.85 8.04 6.99
CA MET A 1 -34.66 6.92 6.05
C MET A 1 -33.21 6.51 6.18
N GLU A 2 -32.93 5.56 7.07
CA GLU A 2 -31.60 4.94 7.13
C GLU A 2 -31.54 3.95 5.96
N GLY A 3 -30.80 4.32 4.91
CA GLY A 3 -30.54 3.42 3.81
C GLY A 3 -29.63 2.31 4.32
N ASN A 4 -30.09 1.06 4.25
CA ASN A 4 -29.26 -0.11 4.54
C ASN A 4 -28.16 -0.20 3.47
N PHE A 5 -27.00 0.39 3.75
CA PHE A 5 -25.82 0.20 2.92
C PHE A 5 -25.15 -1.12 3.29
N THR A 6 -24.67 -1.83 2.29
CA THR A 6 -23.76 -2.96 2.49
C THR A 6 -22.42 -2.42 3.02
N ILE A 7 -21.67 -3.24 3.75
CA ILE A 7 -20.36 -2.87 4.30
C ILE A 7 -19.38 -2.35 3.23
N ASN A 8 -19.54 -2.77 1.98
CA ASN A 8 -18.74 -2.30 0.84
C ASN A 8 -19.17 -0.90 0.38
N GLU A 9 -20.47 -0.61 0.34
CA GLU A 9 -20.95 0.73 0.02
C GLU A 9 -20.54 1.75 1.10
N GLU A 10 -20.51 1.33 2.36
CA GLU A 10 -19.97 2.16 3.45
C GLU A 10 -18.46 2.38 3.29
N TRP A 11 -17.69 1.33 2.98
CA TRP A 11 -16.26 1.41 2.73
C TRP A 11 -15.91 2.37 1.60
N ASP A 12 -16.61 2.28 0.47
CA ASP A 12 -16.34 3.10 -0.70
C ASP A 12 -16.65 4.58 -0.43
N LYS A 13 -17.77 4.86 0.28
CA LYS A 13 -18.22 6.22 0.60
C LYS A 13 -17.45 6.89 1.74
N LEU A 14 -16.74 6.13 2.58
CA LEU A 14 -16.00 6.70 3.71
C LEU A 14 -14.92 7.69 3.24
N GLU A 15 -14.89 8.90 3.79
CA GLU A 15 -13.81 9.84 3.47
C GLU A 15 -12.45 9.38 4.04
N GLY A 16 -11.38 9.65 3.30
CA GLY A 16 -10.02 9.27 3.70
C GLY A 16 -9.64 7.84 3.33
N LEU A 17 -8.61 7.31 4.01
CA LEU A 17 -8.05 5.95 3.78
C LEU A 17 -7.66 5.66 2.32
N ARG A 18 -7.42 6.70 1.51
CA ARG A 18 -7.16 6.61 0.06
C ARG A 18 -6.10 5.56 -0.28
N HIS A 19 -5.01 5.53 0.47
CA HIS A 19 -3.92 4.56 0.29
C HIS A 19 -4.42 3.13 0.52
N SER A 20 -4.98 2.84 1.69
CA SER A 20 -5.48 1.51 2.03
C SER A 20 -6.54 1.01 1.06
N LYS A 21 -7.44 1.89 0.59
CA LYS A 21 -8.47 1.54 -0.39
C LYS A 21 -7.90 1.05 -1.72
N LYS A 22 -6.78 1.62 -2.19
CA LYS A 22 -6.09 1.16 -3.41
C LYS A 22 -5.61 -0.30 -3.29
N PHE A 23 -5.18 -0.73 -2.11
CA PHE A 23 -4.64 -2.07 -1.90
C PHE A 23 -5.66 -3.12 -1.46
N LEU A 24 -6.68 -2.71 -0.68
CA LEU A 24 -7.63 -3.65 -0.08
C LEU A 24 -8.87 -3.92 -0.94
N GLY A 25 -9.18 -3.05 -1.91
CA GLY A 25 -10.41 -3.19 -2.70
C GLY A 25 -11.66 -3.25 -1.81
N ALA A 26 -12.61 -4.11 -2.17
CA ALA A 26 -13.83 -4.35 -1.39
C ALA A 26 -13.56 -5.14 -0.10
N ILE A 27 -14.20 -4.73 1.00
CA ILE A 27 -14.20 -5.44 2.28
C ILE A 27 -14.84 -6.83 2.10
N GLY A 28 -14.03 -7.88 2.30
CA GLY A 28 -14.47 -9.28 2.27
C GLY A 28 -13.76 -10.17 1.24
N ALA A 29 -13.00 -9.59 0.31
CA ALA A 29 -12.29 -10.37 -0.71
C ALA A 29 -11.01 -11.02 -0.13
N CYS A 30 -11.09 -12.26 0.38
CA CYS A 30 -9.96 -13.18 0.65
C CYS A 30 -8.83 -12.69 1.61
N PHE A 31 -8.82 -11.43 2.00
CA PHE A 31 -7.68 -10.73 2.59
C PHE A 31 -7.41 -11.11 4.07
N PRO A 32 -8.43 -11.23 4.94
CA PRO A 32 -8.20 -11.70 6.32
C PRO A 32 -7.61 -13.11 6.37
N ASN A 33 -8.08 -14.01 5.50
CA ASN A 33 -7.58 -15.39 5.42
C ASN A 33 -6.14 -15.47 4.91
N LYS A 34 -5.74 -14.55 4.02
CA LYS A 34 -4.35 -14.45 3.55
C LYS A 34 -3.42 -13.92 4.65
N ILE A 35 -3.81 -12.86 5.36
CA ILE A 35 -3.00 -12.32 6.47
C ILE A 35 -2.85 -13.35 7.61
N ASN A 36 -3.92 -14.05 7.98
CA ASN A 36 -3.87 -15.01 9.09
C ASN A 36 -2.90 -16.18 8.87
N ARG A 37 -2.51 -16.45 7.62
CA ARG A 37 -1.53 -17.49 7.27
C ARG A 37 -0.08 -16.99 7.29
N LEU A 38 0.14 -15.68 7.43
CA LEU A 38 1.46 -15.09 7.47
C LEU A 38 2.08 -15.22 8.87
N SER A 39 3.40 -15.39 8.93
CA SER A 39 4.13 -15.19 10.19
C SER A 39 3.95 -13.75 10.68
N ARG A 40 4.13 -13.51 11.99
CA ARG A 40 4.05 -12.16 12.60
C ARG A 40 4.89 -11.13 11.85
N ARG A 41 6.08 -11.52 11.39
CA ARG A 41 6.99 -10.66 10.62
C ARG A 41 6.42 -10.31 9.25
N GLN A 42 5.90 -11.29 8.51
CA GLN A 42 5.28 -11.06 7.20
C GLN A 42 4.02 -10.20 7.32
N ALA A 43 3.16 -10.49 8.31
CA ALA A 43 1.95 -9.71 8.57
C ALA A 43 2.29 -8.24 8.87
N ARG A 44 3.34 -7.98 9.67
CA ARG A 44 3.83 -6.62 9.92
C ARG A 44 4.19 -5.88 8.64
N TYR A 45 4.94 -6.52 7.73
CA TYR A 45 5.32 -5.89 6.46
C TYR A 45 4.12 -5.65 5.55
N ALA A 46 3.23 -6.63 5.41
CA ALA A 46 2.02 -6.50 4.60
C ALA A 46 1.13 -5.36 5.11
N LEU A 47 0.86 -5.31 6.42
CA LEU A 47 0.04 -4.26 7.02
C LEU A 47 0.68 -2.88 6.91
N ALA A 48 2.00 -2.77 7.11
CA ALA A 48 2.71 -1.51 6.96
C ALA A 48 2.64 -1.00 5.51
N ALA A 49 2.81 -1.89 4.52
CA ALA A 49 2.67 -1.55 3.11
C ALA A 49 1.25 -1.04 2.80
N ILE A 50 0.24 -1.77 3.25
CA ILE A 50 -1.17 -1.52 2.92
C ILE A 50 -1.72 -0.28 3.62
N THR A 51 -1.24 0.01 4.82
CA THR A 51 -1.65 1.23 5.54
C THR A 51 -0.76 2.43 5.24
N GLY A 52 0.31 2.24 4.44
CA GLY A 52 1.26 3.30 4.08
C GLY A 52 2.21 3.69 5.22
N HIS A 53 2.24 2.92 6.31
CA HIS A 53 3.09 3.16 7.49
C HIS A 53 4.39 2.36 7.42
N PHE A 54 5.12 2.52 6.31
CA PHE A 54 6.45 1.95 6.14
C PHE A 54 7.50 3.06 6.07
N GLY A 55 8.78 2.70 6.24
CA GLY A 55 9.89 3.66 6.19
C GLY A 55 10.22 4.14 4.77
N THR A 56 9.21 4.65 4.07
CA THR A 56 9.35 5.29 2.76
C THR A 56 9.71 6.76 2.93
N GLY A 57 10.35 7.35 1.91
CA GLY A 57 10.67 8.78 1.88
C GLY A 57 9.47 9.69 2.22
N SER A 58 8.29 9.40 1.67
CA SER A 58 7.06 10.15 1.98
C SER A 58 6.66 10.12 3.46
N MET A 59 6.77 8.96 4.12
CA MET A 59 6.44 8.81 5.53
C MET A 59 7.51 9.44 6.42
N LEU A 60 8.79 9.26 6.07
CA LEU A 60 9.93 9.82 6.79
C LEU A 60 9.94 11.36 6.74
N LEU A 61 9.61 11.95 5.58
CA LEU A 61 9.43 13.38 5.42
C LEU A 61 8.27 13.88 6.30
N LYS A 62 7.13 13.17 6.27
CA LYS A 62 5.94 13.54 7.06
C LYS A 62 6.21 13.57 8.58
N ILE A 63 7.11 12.73 9.08
CA ILE A 63 7.51 12.70 10.50
C ILE A 63 8.78 13.50 10.81
N GLY A 64 9.32 14.24 9.83
CA GLY A 64 10.45 15.15 10.04
C GLY A 64 11.81 14.47 10.24
N ILE A 65 12.01 13.27 9.69
CA ILE A 65 13.30 12.56 9.76
C ILE A 65 14.22 12.89 8.59
N ILE A 66 13.66 13.22 7.42
CA ILE A 66 14.40 13.59 6.22
C ILE A 66 13.76 14.81 5.56
N ASP A 67 14.52 15.50 4.72
CA ASP A 67 14.05 16.67 3.96
C ASP A 67 13.78 16.36 2.47
N ASP A 68 14.30 15.23 1.97
CA ASP A 68 14.15 14.82 0.58
C ASP A 68 13.50 13.43 0.50
N PRO A 69 12.25 13.32 0.00
CA PRO A 69 11.54 12.06 -0.11
C PRO A 69 11.83 11.30 -1.40
N THR A 70 12.81 11.72 -2.21
CA THR A 70 13.14 11.09 -3.50
C THR A 70 13.39 9.59 -3.37
N CYS A 71 12.87 8.82 -4.32
CA CYS A 71 12.96 7.38 -4.35
C CYS A 71 14.40 6.91 -4.45
N ARG A 72 14.82 6.08 -3.50
CA ARG A 72 16.17 5.50 -3.46
C ARG A 72 16.42 4.47 -4.56
N ALA A 73 15.37 4.03 -5.27
CA ALA A 73 15.46 3.04 -6.33
C ALA A 73 15.56 3.68 -7.72
N CYS A 74 14.68 4.64 -8.06
CA CYS A 74 14.72 5.31 -9.37
C CYS A 74 15.39 6.69 -9.35
N ASN A 75 15.45 7.37 -8.21
CA ASN A 75 15.92 8.76 -8.05
C ASN A 75 15.11 9.81 -8.82
N GLU A 76 13.85 9.51 -9.19
CA GLU A 76 13.02 10.38 -10.02
C GLU A 76 11.75 10.87 -9.30
N ASP A 77 11.07 9.99 -8.58
CA ASP A 77 9.77 10.28 -7.94
C ASP A 77 9.83 10.26 -6.41
N VAL A 78 8.75 10.71 -5.76
CA VAL A 78 8.55 10.58 -4.31
C VAL A 78 8.42 9.11 -3.92
N GLU A 79 9.25 8.67 -2.98
CA GLU A 79 9.19 7.31 -2.44
C GLU A 79 7.94 7.10 -1.59
N SER A 80 6.96 6.40 -2.14
CA SER A 80 5.77 5.94 -1.42
C SER A 80 5.59 4.43 -1.58
N MET A 81 4.75 3.81 -0.73
CA MET A 81 4.45 2.39 -0.89
C MET A 81 3.74 2.08 -2.22
N GLU A 82 2.90 2.99 -2.71
CA GLU A 82 2.31 2.90 -4.04
C GLU A 82 3.37 2.95 -5.13
N HIS A 83 4.26 3.94 -5.08
CA HIS A 83 5.35 4.06 -6.02
C HIS A 83 6.23 2.80 -6.04
N LEU A 84 6.69 2.32 -4.87
CA LEU A 84 7.56 1.15 -4.79
C LEU A 84 6.89 -0.14 -5.31
N LEU A 85 5.59 -0.33 -5.02
CA LEU A 85 4.87 -1.56 -5.35
C LEU A 85 4.20 -1.56 -6.73
N CYS A 86 3.96 -0.40 -7.34
CA CYS A 86 3.17 -0.31 -8.57
C CYS A 86 3.88 0.43 -9.70
N GLU A 87 4.62 1.50 -9.40
CA GLU A 87 5.02 2.50 -10.42
C GLU A 87 6.53 2.55 -10.67
N CYS A 88 7.36 2.26 -9.67
CA CYS A 88 8.80 2.55 -9.69
C CYS A 88 9.55 1.73 -10.75
N ASP A 89 10.11 2.41 -11.77
CA ASP A 89 10.89 1.76 -12.83
C ASP A 89 12.13 1.05 -12.32
N GLY A 90 12.81 1.63 -11.31
CA GLY A 90 13.96 1.02 -10.64
C GLY A 90 13.64 -0.32 -9.97
N LEU A 91 12.35 -0.62 -9.73
CA LEU A 91 11.88 -1.87 -9.14
C LEU A 91 11.06 -2.74 -10.11
N ALA A 92 10.84 -2.31 -11.36
CA ALA A 92 10.02 -3.02 -12.33
C ALA A 92 10.48 -4.47 -12.55
N ARG A 93 11.80 -4.70 -12.69
CA ARG A 93 12.36 -6.06 -12.81
C ARG A 93 12.10 -6.91 -11.57
N LYS A 94 12.31 -6.36 -10.37
CA LYS A 94 12.07 -7.08 -9.10
C LYS A 94 10.60 -7.45 -8.93
N ARG A 95 9.67 -6.57 -9.34
CA ARG A 95 8.24 -6.88 -9.33
C ARG A 95 7.90 -7.98 -10.33
N LEU A 96 8.46 -7.94 -11.54
CA LEU A 96 8.30 -9.04 -12.49
C LEU A 96 8.79 -10.38 -11.92
N ASP A 97 9.97 -10.39 -11.30
CA ASP A 97 10.58 -11.61 -10.76
C ASP A 97 9.81 -12.19 -9.56
N LEU A 98 9.28 -11.33 -8.69
CA LEU A 98 8.62 -11.75 -7.44
C LEU A 98 7.10 -11.85 -7.54
N LEU A 99 6.46 -11.01 -8.35
CA LEU A 99 5.00 -10.87 -8.46
C LEU A 99 4.47 -11.33 -9.82
N GLY A 100 5.34 -11.57 -10.81
CA GLY A 100 4.94 -11.93 -12.17
C GLY A 100 4.43 -10.76 -13.02
N VAL A 101 4.44 -9.53 -12.49
CA VAL A 101 3.97 -8.31 -13.16
C VAL A 101 4.86 -7.13 -12.79
N ALA A 102 5.28 -6.36 -13.80
CA ALA A 102 6.15 -5.19 -13.60
C ALA A 102 5.37 -3.93 -13.15
N TYR A 103 4.12 -3.79 -13.60
CA TYR A 103 3.24 -2.64 -13.35
C TYR A 103 1.80 -3.15 -13.08
N PRO A 104 1.48 -3.54 -11.85
CA PRO A 104 0.15 -4.03 -11.44
C PRO A 104 -0.92 -2.95 -11.39
#